data_AF-W1VEJ5-F1
#
_entry.id   AF-W1VEJ5-F1
#
_cell.length_a   1.000
_cell.length_b   1.000
_cell.length_c   1.000
_cell.angle_alpha   90.00
_cell.angle_beta   90.00
_cell.angle_gamma   90.00
#
_symmetry.space_group_name_H-M   'P 1'
#
loop_
_entity.id
_entity.type
_entity.pdbx_description
1 polymer ?
#
loop_
_entity_poly.entity_id
_entity_poly.type
_entity_poly.pdbx_seq_one_letter_code
_entity_poly.pdbx_strand_id
1 'polypeptide(L)'
;FTDVFYSALERAAARGVKVRLLVDHLGSRKYPGWRSLGRRWEAAGIQWRLMMPLLPLKRRFRRPDLRNHRKLLIVDGERAFIGSHNIIDPTYRLRSNIRAGRHWHDLSVEITGDIVSEAQAVFTMDWFFESGEDLQPGDLVAPGTALDPA
;
A
#
# COMPACT_ATOMS: atom_id res chain seq x y z
N PHE A 1 -3.34 15.79 -3.08
CA PHE A 1 -3.57 14.98 -1.86
C PHE A 1 -2.68 13.76 -1.83
N THR A 2 -2.86 12.77 -2.70
CA THR A 2 -2.02 11.54 -2.69
C THR A 2 -0.59 11.73 -3.17
N ASP A 3 -0.33 12.82 -3.90
CA ASP A 3 0.97 13.07 -4.52
C ASP A 3 2.13 13.20 -3.53
N VAL A 4 1.90 13.78 -2.35
CA VAL A 4 2.93 13.89 -1.30
C VAL A 4 3.39 12.50 -0.85
N PHE A 5 2.44 11.56 -0.70
CA PHE A 5 2.71 10.18 -0.31
C PHE A 5 3.50 9.45 -1.40
N TYR A 6 3.03 9.49 -2.65
CA TYR A 6 3.73 8.82 -3.75
C TYR A 6 5.13 9.40 -4.00
N SER A 7 5.28 10.73 -3.93
CA SER A 7 6.58 11.38 -4.04
C SER A 7 7.53 10.98 -2.89
N ALA A 8 7.02 10.69 -1.69
CA ALA A 8 7.84 10.18 -0.59
C ALA A 8 8.35 8.76 -0.86
N LEU A 9 7.49 7.90 -1.40
CA LEU A 9 7.88 6.55 -1.85
C LEU A 9 8.93 6.61 -2.96
N GLU A 10 8.75 7.51 -3.93
CA GLU A 10 9.69 7.71 -5.04
C GLU A 10 11.06 8.18 -4.52
N ARG A 11 11.09 9.11 -3.57
CA ARG A 11 12.34 9.51 -2.91
C ARG A 11 12.99 8.37 -2.13
N ALA A 12 12.22 7.47 -1.53
CA ALA A 12 12.77 6.31 -0.85
C ALA A 12 13.40 5.33 -1.85
N ALA A 13 12.69 5.01 -2.93
CA ALA A 13 13.21 4.18 -4.01
C ALA A 13 14.48 4.77 -4.64
N ALA A 14 14.53 6.09 -4.84
CA ALA A 14 15.72 6.78 -5.35
C ALA A 14 16.95 6.69 -4.41
N ARG A 15 16.75 6.45 -3.11
CA ARG A 15 17.83 6.16 -2.14
C ARG A 15 18.24 4.69 -2.11
N GLY A 16 17.64 3.84 -2.94
CA GLY A 16 17.89 2.40 -2.98
C GLY A 16 17.02 1.58 -2.03
N VAL A 17 16.02 2.18 -1.37
CA VAL A 17 15.08 1.44 -0.53
C VAL A 17 14.17 0.59 -1.41
N LYS A 18 14.00 -0.70 -1.09
CA LYS A 18 13.02 -1.57 -1.74
C LYS A 18 11.61 -1.13 -1.35
N VAL A 19 10.87 -0.54 -2.29
CA VAL A 19 9.48 -0.13 -2.05
C VAL A 19 8.52 -1.10 -2.71
N ARG A 20 7.65 -1.72 -1.89
CA ARG A 20 6.57 -2.61 -2.33
C ARG A 20 5.21 -1.98 -2.04
N LEU A 21 4.34 -1.91 -3.05
CA LEU A 21 3.06 -1.21 -2.97
C LEU A 21 1.91 -2.11 -3.46
N LEU A 22 0.95 -2.37 -2.59
CA LEU A 22 -0.32 -3.02 -2.94
C LEU A 22 -1.42 -1.98 -3.04
N VAL A 23 -2.16 -1.97 -4.15
CA VAL A 23 -3.19 -0.96 -4.42
C VAL A 23 -4.52 -1.61 -4.75
N ASP A 24 -5.60 -1.14 -4.13
CA ASP A 24 -6.94 -1.60 -4.44
C ASP A 24 -7.30 -1.34 -5.92
N HIS A 25 -7.71 -2.40 -6.63
CA HIS A 25 -8.00 -2.29 -8.07
C HIS A 25 -9.30 -1.53 -8.36
N LEU A 26 -10.39 -1.80 -7.65
CA LEU A 26 -11.71 -1.26 -8.00
C LEU A 26 -11.95 0.16 -7.49
N GLY A 27 -11.68 0.38 -6.21
CA GLY A 27 -11.82 1.65 -5.51
C GLY A 27 -10.89 2.73 -6.05
N SER A 28 -9.72 2.39 -6.58
CA SER A 28 -8.78 3.37 -7.13
C SER A 28 -9.12 3.81 -8.57
N ARG A 29 -9.77 2.94 -9.36
CA ARG A 29 -10.09 3.18 -10.78
C ARG A 29 -10.92 4.43 -11.06
N LYS A 30 -11.76 4.83 -10.11
CA LYS A 30 -12.64 6.00 -10.24
C LYS A 30 -11.92 7.34 -10.07
N TYR A 31 -10.67 7.34 -9.62
CA TYR A 31 -9.93 8.57 -9.36
C TYR A 31 -9.08 9.03 -10.56
N PRO A 32 -8.98 10.35 -10.80
CA PRO A 32 -8.14 10.91 -11.85
C PRO A 32 -6.68 10.45 -11.75
N GLY A 33 -6.05 10.18 -12.89
CA GLY A 33 -4.64 9.75 -12.96
C GLY A 33 -4.41 8.25 -12.78
N TRP A 34 -5.44 7.45 -12.46
CA TRP A 34 -5.30 5.99 -12.27
C TRP A 34 -4.51 5.29 -13.40
N ARG A 35 -4.79 5.65 -14.66
CA ARG A 35 -4.18 5.01 -15.84
C ARG A 35 -2.69 5.30 -16.03
N SER A 36 -2.15 6.33 -15.38
CA SER A 36 -0.73 6.72 -15.47
C SER A 36 0.06 6.40 -14.20
N LEU A 37 -0.60 6.17 -13.06
CA LEU A 37 0.07 5.90 -11.78
C LEU A 37 0.98 4.67 -11.83
N GLY A 38 0.53 3.57 -12.44
CA GLY A 38 1.36 2.37 -12.59
C GLY A 38 2.69 2.64 -13.30
N ARG A 39 2.66 3.37 -14.42
CA ARG A 39 3.88 3.76 -15.16
C ARG A 39 4.78 4.69 -14.34
N ARG A 40 4.19 5.58 -13.55
CA ARG A 40 4.92 6.47 -12.64
C ARG A 40 5.68 5.67 -11.58
N TRP A 41 5.02 4.71 -10.94
CA TRP A 41 5.63 3.85 -9.93
C TRP A 41 6.72 2.95 -10.54
N GLU A 42 6.47 2.36 -11.70
CA GLU A 42 7.47 1.57 -12.44
C GLU A 42 8.72 2.39 -12.77
N ALA A 43 8.55 3.61 -13.29
CA ALA A 43 9.66 4.51 -13.62
C ALA A 43 10.49 4.91 -12.38
N ALA A 44 9.87 4.93 -11.20
CA ALA A 44 10.54 5.21 -9.93
C ALA A 44 11.18 3.98 -9.28
N GLY A 45 11.09 2.79 -9.90
CA GLY A 45 11.60 1.54 -9.32
C GLY A 45 10.72 0.98 -8.19
N ILE A 46 9.49 1.47 -8.03
CA ILE A 46 8.54 0.95 -7.04
C ILE A 46 7.94 -0.35 -7.58
N GLN A 47 8.07 -1.42 -6.81
CA GLN A 47 7.40 -2.68 -7.09
C GLN A 47 5.94 -2.55 -6.67
N TRP A 48 5.00 -2.65 -7.61
CA TRP A 48 3.59 -2.51 -7.29
C TRP A 48 2.75 -3.65 -7.84
N ARG A 49 1.67 -3.99 -7.12
CA ARG A 49 0.66 -4.95 -7.57
C ARG A 49 -0.74 -4.44 -7.27
N LEU A 50 -1.69 -4.88 -8.08
CA LEU A 50 -3.11 -4.73 -7.80
C LEU A 50 -3.50 -5.75 -6.74
N MET A 51 -4.18 -5.29 -5.72
CA MET A 51 -4.78 -6.13 -4.70
C MET A 51 -6.14 -6.65 -5.19
N MET A 52 -6.32 -7.96 -5.13
CA MET A 52 -7.50 -8.69 -5.61
C MET A 52 -8.01 -8.21 -6.97
N PRO A 53 -7.18 -8.30 -8.03
CA PRO A 53 -7.55 -7.73 -9.31
C PRO A 53 -8.65 -8.54 -10.00
N LEU A 54 -9.70 -7.83 -10.44
CA LEU A 54 -10.71 -8.36 -11.36
C LEU A 54 -10.28 -8.15 -12.81
N LEU A 55 -9.59 -9.14 -13.37
CA LEU A 55 -9.09 -9.16 -14.75
C LEU A 55 -9.55 -10.46 -15.43
N PRO A 56 -10.83 -10.56 -15.84
CA PRO A 56 -11.40 -11.79 -16.40
C PRO A 56 -10.66 -12.27 -17.65
N LEU A 57 -10.22 -11.34 -18.50
CA LEU A 57 -9.42 -11.65 -19.71
C LEU A 57 -8.04 -12.25 -19.40
N LYS A 58 -7.54 -12.10 -18.18
CA LYS A 58 -6.29 -12.71 -17.70
C LYS A 58 -6.53 -13.91 -16.78
N ARG A 59 -7.75 -14.49 -16.80
CA ARG A 59 -8.19 -15.58 -15.90
C ARG A 59 -8.04 -15.27 -14.40
N ARG A 60 -7.96 -13.98 -14.03
CA ARG A 60 -7.97 -13.52 -12.63
C ARG A 60 -9.36 -12.97 -12.33
N PHE A 61 -10.32 -13.87 -12.14
CA PHE A 61 -11.68 -13.51 -11.73
C PHE A 61 -11.86 -13.91 -10.26
N ARG A 62 -12.19 -12.93 -9.42
CA ARG A 62 -12.53 -13.13 -8.01
C ARG A 62 -13.90 -12.53 -7.75
N ARG A 63 -14.47 -12.85 -6.60
CA ARG A 63 -15.70 -12.24 -6.14
C ARG A 63 -15.54 -10.71 -6.08
N PRO A 64 -16.34 -9.95 -6.84
CA PRO A 64 -16.14 -8.50 -6.97
C PRO A 64 -16.46 -7.72 -5.70
N ASP A 65 -17.24 -8.33 -4.80
CA ASP A 65 -17.57 -7.80 -3.49
C ASP A 65 -16.44 -7.97 -2.46
N LEU A 66 -15.50 -8.90 -2.69
CA LEU A 66 -14.33 -9.08 -1.84
C LEU A 66 -13.27 -8.03 -2.20
N ARG A 67 -12.99 -7.15 -1.24
CA ARG A 67 -11.89 -6.16 -1.31
C ARG A 67 -11.04 -6.23 -0.07
N ASN A 68 -9.74 -6.03 -0.24
CA ASN A 68 -8.84 -5.95 0.90
C ASN A 68 -9.03 -4.57 1.52
N HIS A 69 -9.50 -4.56 2.76
CA HIS A 69 -9.81 -3.32 3.46
C HIS A 69 -8.71 -2.88 4.42
N ARG A 70 -7.56 -3.56 4.44
CA ARG A 70 -6.42 -3.16 5.27
C ARG A 70 -5.80 -1.87 4.74
N LYS A 71 -5.33 -1.01 5.65
CA LYS A 71 -4.43 0.11 5.34
C LYS A 71 -3.26 -0.06 6.27
N LEU A 72 -2.12 -0.34 5.65
CA LEU A 72 -0.93 -0.79 6.32
C LEU A 72 0.27 -0.19 5.60
N LEU A 73 1.17 0.41 6.37
CA LEU A 73 2.49 0.84 5.92
C LEU A 73 3.50 0.30 6.91
N ILE A 74 4.53 -0.37 6.42
CA ILE A 74 5.66 -0.85 7.23
C ILE A 74 6.92 -0.17 6.71
N VAL A 75 7.77 0.28 7.62
CA VAL A 75 9.04 0.94 7.31
C VAL A 75 10.14 0.19 8.03
N ASP A 76 11.09 -0.32 7.23
CA ASP A 76 12.33 -1.00 7.66
C ASP A 76 12.16 -2.20 8.61
N GLY A 77 10.94 -2.69 8.81
CA GLY A 77 10.62 -3.73 9.79
C GLY A 77 10.56 -3.23 11.24
N GLU A 78 10.72 -1.91 11.47
CA GLU A 78 10.80 -1.31 12.80
C GLU A 78 9.54 -0.55 13.21
N ARG A 79 8.82 -0.01 12.21
CA ARG A 79 7.60 0.79 12.41
C ARG A 79 6.50 0.33 11.49
N ALA A 80 5.28 0.29 11.99
CA ALA A 80 4.10 0.11 11.17
C ALA A 80 3.03 1.16 11.48
N PHE A 81 2.26 1.51 10.46
CA PHE A 81 1.07 2.36 10.58
C PHE A 81 -0.14 1.53 10.18
N ILE A 82 -1.11 1.43 11.08
CA ILE A 82 -2.36 0.71 10.86
C ILE A 82 -3.56 1.60 11.22
N GLY A 83 -4.65 1.45 10.47
CA GLY A 83 -5.87 2.22 10.75
C GLY A 83 -6.90 2.12 9.63
N SER A 84 -7.89 3.02 9.68
CA SER A 84 -8.93 3.13 8.64
C SER A 84 -8.62 4.18 7.57
N HIS A 85 -7.60 5.02 7.80
CA HIS A 85 -7.25 6.14 6.91
C HIS A 85 -6.79 5.67 5.53
N ASN A 86 -7.59 5.96 4.50
CA ASN A 86 -7.15 5.85 3.12
C ASN A 86 -6.30 7.07 2.75
N ILE A 87 -5.23 6.88 1.98
CA ILE A 87 -4.46 8.01 1.43
C ILE A 87 -5.27 8.64 0.30
N ILE A 88 -6.13 9.61 0.65
CA ILE A 88 -7.04 10.28 -0.26
C ILE A 88 -7.43 11.66 0.29
N ASP A 89 -7.93 12.52 -0.60
CA ASP A 89 -8.63 13.74 -0.21
C ASP A 89 -9.75 13.45 0.81
N PRO A 90 -9.79 14.13 1.97
CA PRO A 90 -10.74 13.85 3.05
C PRO A 90 -12.20 14.13 2.66
N THR A 91 -12.47 14.89 1.59
CA THR A 91 -13.83 15.03 1.05
C THR A 91 -14.26 13.80 0.22
N TYR A 92 -13.34 12.86 -0.02
CA TYR A 92 -13.43 11.77 -1.01
C TYR A 92 -13.71 12.26 -2.44
N ARG A 93 -13.56 13.58 -2.68
CA ARG A 93 -13.93 14.27 -3.91
C ARG A 93 -15.41 14.13 -4.28
N LEU A 94 -16.27 13.85 -3.30
CA LEU A 94 -17.72 13.80 -3.51
C LEU A 94 -18.28 15.22 -3.53
N ARG A 95 -18.99 15.57 -4.61
CA ARG A 95 -19.59 16.91 -4.76
C ARG A 95 -20.48 17.31 -3.58
N SER A 96 -21.22 16.35 -3.04
CA SER A 96 -22.09 16.54 -1.86
C SER A 96 -21.28 16.88 -0.61
N ASN A 97 -20.12 16.24 -0.40
CA ASN A 97 -19.26 16.51 0.74
C ASN A 97 -18.58 17.87 0.61
N ILE A 98 -18.06 18.20 -0.57
CA ILE A 98 -17.44 19.50 -0.84
C ILE A 98 -18.44 20.64 -0.60
N ARG A 99 -19.67 20.53 -1.14
CA ARG A 99 -20.71 21.55 -0.96
C ARG A 99 -21.09 21.76 0.51
N ALA A 100 -21.07 20.69 1.30
CA ALA A 100 -21.45 20.72 2.70
C ALA A 100 -20.27 20.93 3.66
N GLY A 101 -19.05 21.17 3.15
CA GLY A 101 -17.84 21.28 3.98
C GLY A 101 -17.53 20.01 4.80
N ARG A 102 -17.95 18.83 4.33
CA ARG A 102 -17.74 17.57 5.04
C ARG A 102 -16.37 16.98 4.73
N HIS A 103 -15.64 16.69 5.79
CA HIS A 103 -14.35 16.02 5.77
C HIS A 103 -14.44 14.72 6.56
N TRP A 104 -13.86 13.66 6.02
CA TRP A 104 -13.70 12.41 6.75
C TRP A 104 -12.57 12.56 7.75
N HIS A 105 -12.88 12.33 9.02
CA HIS A 105 -11.89 12.25 10.09
C HIS A 105 -11.63 10.78 10.38
N ASP A 106 -10.36 10.41 10.37
CA ASP A 106 -9.94 9.03 10.47
C ASP A 106 -8.81 8.90 11.47
N LEU A 107 -8.60 7.70 11.98
CA LEU A 107 -7.56 7.37 12.93
C LEU A 107 -6.66 6.30 12.35
N SER A 108 -5.35 6.55 12.49
CA SER A 108 -4.31 5.54 12.33
C SER A 108 -3.38 5.66 13.52
N VAL A 109 -2.76 4.54 13.88
CA VAL A 109 -1.77 4.46 14.95
C VAL A 109 -0.43 4.04 14.36
N GLU A 110 0.64 4.65 14.87
CA GLU A 110 2.01 4.15 14.69
C GLU A 110 2.28 3.11 15.78
N ILE A 111 2.85 1.98 15.39
CA ILE A 111 3.25 0.90 16.30
C ILE A 111 4.72 0.56 16.06
N THR A 112 5.40 0.19 17.15
CA THR A 112 6.84 -0.16 17.19
C THR A 112 7.05 -1.39 18.06
N GLY A 113 8.17 -2.09 17.86
CA GLY A 113 8.51 -3.33 18.57
C GLY A 113 7.98 -4.57 17.87
N ASP A 114 7.98 -5.71 18.58
CA ASP A 114 7.76 -7.04 17.98
C ASP A 114 6.45 -7.17 17.19
N ILE A 115 5.42 -6.40 17.54
CA ILE A 115 4.14 -6.35 16.81
C ILE A 115 4.28 -5.94 15.34
N VAL A 116 5.37 -5.25 14.97
CA VAL A 116 5.65 -4.89 13.57
C VAL A 116 5.91 -6.14 12.73
N SER A 117 6.49 -7.20 13.30
CA SER A 117 6.72 -8.47 12.60
C SER A 117 5.40 -9.13 12.18
N GLU A 118 4.35 -9.04 13.00
CA GLU A 118 3.00 -9.53 12.69
C GLU A 118 2.37 -8.73 11.55
N ALA A 119 2.48 -7.41 11.60
CA ALA A 119 2.03 -6.54 10.52
C ALA A 119 2.75 -6.88 9.21
N GLN A 120 4.06 -7.13 9.30
CA GLN A 120 4.89 -7.52 8.17
C GLN A 120 4.50 -8.90 7.61
N ALA A 121 4.21 -9.88 8.44
CA ALA A 121 3.69 -11.18 8.01
C ALA A 121 2.38 -11.01 7.21
N VAL A 122 1.46 -10.16 7.68
CA VAL A 122 0.23 -9.83 6.95
C VAL A 122 0.51 -9.24 5.57
N PHE A 123 1.44 -8.28 5.47
CA PHE A 123 1.84 -7.71 4.19
C PHE A 123 2.47 -8.74 3.26
N THR A 124 3.40 -9.56 3.78
CA THR A 124 4.10 -10.58 2.98
C THR A 124 3.14 -11.62 2.42
N MET A 125 2.16 -12.07 3.21
CA MET A 125 1.11 -12.96 2.71
C MET A 125 0.27 -12.32 1.59
N ASP A 126 -0.16 -11.08 1.79
CA ASP A 126 -0.90 -10.32 0.77
C ASP A 126 -0.04 -10.07 -0.48
N TRP A 127 1.27 -9.84 -0.33
CA TRP A 127 2.22 -9.67 -1.43
C TRP A 127 2.41 -10.95 -2.22
N PHE A 128 2.69 -12.06 -1.54
CA PHE A 128 2.85 -13.38 -2.16
C PHE A 128 1.61 -13.75 -2.98
N PHE A 129 0.41 -13.52 -2.43
CA PHE A 129 -0.83 -13.85 -3.10
C PHE A 129 -1.06 -13.08 -4.42
N GLU A 130 -0.50 -11.87 -4.55
CA GLU A 130 -0.68 -11.04 -5.75
C GLU A 130 0.51 -11.02 -6.70
N SER A 131 1.72 -11.30 -6.20
CA SER A 131 2.97 -11.26 -6.95
C SER A 131 3.52 -12.65 -7.29
N GLY A 132 3.24 -13.67 -6.48
CA GLY A 132 3.90 -14.98 -6.50
C GLY A 132 5.32 -14.97 -5.93
N GLU A 133 5.80 -13.83 -5.43
CA GLU A 133 7.13 -13.67 -4.81
C GLU A 133 7.06 -14.02 -3.33
N ASP A 134 7.84 -15.02 -2.91
CA ASP A 134 8.00 -15.39 -1.50
C ASP A 134 9.13 -14.57 -0.87
N LEU A 135 8.76 -13.56 -0.08
CA LEU A 135 9.70 -12.65 0.55
C LEU A 135 10.41 -13.34 1.71
N GLN A 136 11.72 -13.49 1.59
CA GLN A 136 12.54 -14.05 2.66
C GLN A 136 12.77 -13.00 3.76
N PRO A 137 13.11 -13.38 5.01
CA PRO A 137 13.34 -12.43 6.09
C PRO A 137 14.31 -11.28 5.74
N GLY A 138 15.36 -11.56 4.96
CA GLY A 138 16.30 -10.53 4.49
C GLY A 138 15.74 -9.55 3.45
N ASP A 139 14.58 -9.82 2.87
CA ASP A 139 13.87 -8.89 1.96
C ASP A 139 12.95 -7.91 2.69
N LEU A 140 12.72 -8.16 3.98
CA LEU A 140 11.76 -7.45 4.81
C LEU A 140 12.42 -6.36 5.68
N VAL A 141 13.75 -6.36 5.73
CA VAL A 141 14.52 -5.47 6.58
C VAL A 141 15.55 -4.72 5.73
N ALA A 142 15.86 -3.48 6.11
CA ALA A 142 16.90 -2.71 5.43
C ALA A 142 18.25 -3.43 5.55
N PRO A 143 19.10 -3.44 4.49
CA PRO A 143 20.42 -4.06 4.56
C PRO A 143 21.25 -3.49 5.72
N GLY A 144 21.69 -4.36 6.64
CA GLY A 144 22.48 -3.98 7.82
C GLY A 144 21.70 -3.94 9.14
N THR A 145 20.38 -4.10 9.12
CA THR A 145 19.57 -4.31 10.32
C THR A 145 19.44 -5.82 10.52
N ALA A 146 20.18 -6.38 11.46
CA ALA A 146 20.05 -7.80 11.79
C ALA A 146 18.67 -8.02 12.44
N LEU A 147 17.95 -9.05 11.99
CA LEU A 147 16.95 -9.67 12.84
C LEU A 147 17.74 -10.37 13.93
N ASP A 148 17.63 -9.89 15.17
CA ASP A 148 18.25 -10.55 16.31
C ASP A 148 17.66 -11.98 16.36
N PRO A 149 18.48 -13.04 16.19
CA PRO A 149 17.98 -14.39 16.31
C PRO A 149 17.68 -14.62 17.79
N ALA A 150 16.39 -14.66 18.13
CA ALA A 150 15.91 -15.09 19.44
C ALA A 150 16.45 -16.48 19.83
#